data_AF-A0A2T1E8F1-F1
#
_entry.id   AF-A0A2T1E8F1-F1
#
_cell.length_a   1.000
_cell.length_b   1.000
_cell.length_c   1.000
_cell.angle_alpha   90.00
_cell.angle_beta   90.00
_cell.angle_gamma   90.00
#
_symmetry.space_group_name_H-M   'P 1'
#
loop_
_entity.id
_entity.type
_entity.pdbx_description
1 polymer ?
#
loop_
_entity_poly.entity_id
_entity_poly.type
_entity_poly.pdbx_seq_one_letter_code
_entity_poly.pdbx_strand_id
1 'polypeptide(L)'
;MVTNTKFKFKPVSNSWVALHPQPKGVVQFIGGAFFGTFPTIFFNYFLNQLFDAGYTIIALPFRFTFNHWSVAISLVKEQYVIRREIVKEAKNLSYDHSVYLKDTNFFWIGHSLGCKYIALLELLSSEWEQVLQGVKICGAEKNSYGNILENIENLSLELDLEKRKTEILTEKYISEKPEIINLFIKGQPSLLIAPNISNTESAIPVHILAKLIDSFGLGVTPNLKQTLCLIKSSNLFNLTTLIYFKQDKIAEETCKWFIEYLATKSKQSNNKSFLTPPKQLNGKHLEPLGVKIGNYIVSFNSFDKFINPIKNRRLETVTIKLLEEIKQKQKEMDLKKKSVEAITELIM
;
A
#
# COMPACT_ATOMS: atom_id res chain seq x y z
N MET A 1 0.17 -33.76 0.08
CA MET A 1 0.80 -33.66 1.41
C MET A 1 0.39 -32.32 2.01
N VAL A 2 -0.23 -32.31 3.19
CA VAL A 2 -0.55 -31.05 3.89
C VAL A 2 0.77 -30.52 4.44
N THR A 3 1.38 -29.56 3.75
CA THR A 3 2.53 -28.84 4.28
C THR A 3 2.06 -28.11 5.54
N ASN A 4 2.68 -28.38 6.68
CA ASN A 4 2.36 -27.68 7.92
C ASN A 4 2.75 -26.20 7.74
N THR A 5 1.77 -25.37 7.38
CA THR A 5 1.93 -23.96 7.04
C THR A 5 2.28 -23.17 8.28
N LYS A 6 3.57 -22.93 8.51
CA LYS A 6 4.03 -22.10 9.62
C LYS A 6 4.25 -20.66 9.16
N PHE A 7 3.52 -19.72 9.76
CA PHE A 7 3.81 -18.30 9.60
C PHE A 7 5.21 -17.98 10.12
N LYS A 8 6.09 -17.59 9.20
CA LYS A 8 7.48 -17.22 9.51
C LYS A 8 7.98 -16.24 8.47
N PHE A 9 8.37 -15.05 8.91
CA PHE A 9 9.07 -14.11 8.06
C PHE A 9 10.51 -14.57 7.79
N LYS A 10 10.93 -14.46 6.53
CA LYS A 10 12.32 -14.57 6.08
C LYS A 10 12.74 -13.24 5.45
N PRO A 11 14.00 -12.80 5.63
CA PRO A 11 14.51 -11.64 4.92
C PRO A 11 14.59 -11.95 3.42
N VAL A 12 14.09 -11.02 2.60
CA VAL A 12 14.18 -11.06 1.13
C VAL A 12 14.47 -9.63 0.68
N SER A 13 15.65 -9.40 0.08
CA SER A 13 16.15 -8.05 -0.19
C SER A 13 16.16 -7.19 1.09
N ASN A 14 15.52 -6.01 1.08
CA ASN A 14 15.40 -5.11 2.23
C ASN A 14 14.07 -5.29 2.98
N SER A 15 13.33 -6.36 2.69
CA SER A 15 11.98 -6.62 3.19
C SER A 15 11.86 -7.99 3.84
N TRP A 16 10.68 -8.27 4.38
CA TRP A 16 10.39 -9.53 5.06
C TRP A 16 9.21 -10.22 4.42
N VAL A 17 9.38 -11.49 4.07
CA VAL A 17 8.36 -12.27 3.38
C VAL A 17 7.97 -13.50 4.20
N ALA A 18 6.67 -13.66 4.45
CA ALA A 18 6.08 -14.91 4.89
C ALA A 18 5.41 -15.57 3.68
N LEU A 19 6.12 -16.50 3.03
CA LEU A 19 5.67 -17.22 1.84
C LEU A 19 4.65 -18.29 2.20
N HIS A 20 3.45 -18.17 1.62
CA HIS A 20 2.42 -19.19 1.72
C HIS A 20 2.66 -20.29 0.67
N PRO A 21 2.55 -21.60 1.00
CA PRO A 21 2.77 -22.71 0.06
C PRO A 21 1.75 -22.81 -1.06
N GLN A 22 0.52 -22.37 -0.80
CA GLN A 22 -0.60 -22.33 -1.75
C GLN A 22 -1.26 -20.95 -1.66
N PRO A 23 -0.58 -19.89 -2.12
CA PRO A 23 -1.05 -18.53 -1.93
C PRO A 23 -2.36 -18.31 -2.72
N LYS A 24 -3.33 -17.60 -2.16
CA LYS A 24 -4.50 -17.09 -2.92
C LYS A 24 -4.29 -15.66 -3.45
N GLY A 25 -3.23 -15.00 -2.98
CA GLY A 25 -2.84 -13.65 -3.32
C GLY A 25 -1.64 -13.19 -2.48
N VAL A 26 -1.17 -11.97 -2.75
CA VAL A 26 -0.03 -11.38 -2.05
C VAL A 26 -0.44 -10.08 -1.37
N VAL A 27 -0.24 -9.97 -0.07
CA VAL A 27 -0.44 -8.71 0.67
C VAL A 27 0.90 -8.03 0.88
N GLN A 28 1.03 -6.81 0.36
CA GLN A 28 2.14 -5.90 0.60
C GLN A 28 1.71 -4.90 1.68
N PHE A 29 2.37 -4.94 2.82
CA PHE A 29 1.99 -4.18 4.00
C PHE A 29 3.02 -3.12 4.36
N ILE A 30 2.55 -1.87 4.50
CA ILE A 30 3.33 -0.74 5.00
C ILE A 30 2.68 -0.24 6.30
N GLY A 31 3.42 -0.25 7.40
CA GLY A 31 2.94 0.22 8.69
C GLY A 31 3.00 1.75 8.87
N GLY A 32 2.70 2.21 10.08
CA GLY A 32 2.75 3.63 10.46
C GLY A 32 4.15 4.15 10.83
N ALA A 33 4.21 5.36 11.39
CA ALA A 33 5.44 5.93 11.94
C ALA A 33 5.91 5.19 13.22
N PHE A 34 7.15 5.45 13.65
CA PHE A 34 7.76 4.89 14.87
C PHE A 34 7.71 3.36 14.90
N PHE A 35 7.00 2.76 15.85
CA PHE A 35 6.77 1.32 15.92
C PHE A 35 6.25 0.74 14.61
N GLY A 36 5.45 1.53 13.87
CA GLY A 36 4.89 1.09 12.61
C GLY A 36 5.93 0.79 11.52
N THR A 37 7.17 1.30 11.63
CA THR A 37 8.23 1.07 10.64
C THR A 37 8.80 -0.34 10.67
N PHE A 38 8.44 -1.16 11.67
CA PHE A 38 8.87 -2.56 11.81
C PHE A 38 7.67 -3.52 11.78
N PRO A 39 7.08 -3.80 10.60
CA PRO A 39 5.78 -4.45 10.56
C PRO A 39 5.73 -5.86 11.14
N THR A 40 6.84 -6.61 11.03
CA THR A 40 6.95 -8.01 11.46
C THR A 40 6.77 -8.20 12.97
N ILE A 41 7.10 -7.17 13.75
CA ILE A 41 6.98 -7.17 15.22
C ILE A 41 5.63 -6.59 15.62
N PHE A 42 5.36 -5.35 15.20
CA PHE A 42 4.26 -4.58 15.76
C PHE A 42 2.89 -4.93 15.19
N PHE A 43 2.82 -5.53 14.00
CA PHE A 43 1.57 -6.00 13.37
C PHE A 43 1.53 -7.52 13.29
N ASN A 44 2.31 -8.21 14.12
CA ASN A 44 2.50 -9.65 14.01
C ASN A 44 1.18 -10.43 13.98
N TYR A 45 0.26 -10.14 14.92
CA TYR A 45 -1.03 -10.82 14.93
C TYR A 45 -1.86 -10.51 13.68
N PHE A 46 -1.96 -9.23 13.31
CA PHE A 46 -2.71 -8.80 12.12
C PHE A 46 -2.21 -9.50 10.85
N LEU A 47 -0.89 -9.50 10.63
CA LEU A 47 -0.27 -10.14 9.46
C LEU A 47 -0.36 -11.66 9.50
N ASN A 48 -0.27 -12.28 10.68
CA ASN A 48 -0.48 -13.72 10.84
C ASN A 48 -1.89 -14.13 10.43
N GLN A 49 -2.92 -13.38 10.83
CA GLN A 49 -4.30 -13.68 10.45
C GLN A 49 -4.52 -13.59 8.93
N LEU A 50 -3.82 -12.70 8.22
CA LEU A 50 -3.86 -12.65 6.76
C LEU A 50 -3.13 -13.84 6.14
N PHE A 51 -2.01 -14.26 6.72
CA PHE A 51 -1.30 -15.46 6.28
C PHE A 51 -2.14 -16.71 6.45
N ASP A 52 -2.77 -16.88 7.61
CA ASP A 52 -3.68 -17.99 7.92
C ASP A 52 -4.91 -18.00 6.99
N ALA A 53 -5.30 -16.85 6.45
CA ALA A 53 -6.34 -16.72 5.44
C ALA A 53 -5.87 -17.08 4.01
N GLY A 54 -4.63 -17.51 3.83
CA GLY A 54 -4.06 -18.00 2.58
C GLY A 54 -3.23 -16.99 1.78
N TYR A 55 -2.90 -15.83 2.35
CA TYR A 55 -2.10 -14.81 1.65
C TYR A 55 -0.60 -14.97 1.92
N THR A 56 0.23 -14.79 0.89
CA THR A 56 1.65 -14.48 1.11
C THR A 56 1.78 -13.05 1.60
N ILE A 57 2.58 -12.82 2.65
CA ILE A 57 2.73 -11.50 3.26
C ILE A 57 4.12 -10.94 2.96
N ILE A 58 4.17 -9.75 2.39
CA ILE A 58 5.36 -8.93 2.21
C ILE A 58 5.25 -7.77 3.20
N ALA A 59 6.07 -7.76 4.24
CA ALA A 59 6.21 -6.67 5.18
C ALA A 59 7.32 -5.73 4.73
N LEU A 60 6.96 -4.47 4.46
CA LEU A 60 7.84 -3.45 3.91
C LEU A 60 8.27 -2.47 5.02
N PRO A 61 9.47 -2.64 5.60
CA PRO A 61 10.02 -1.62 6.49
C PRO A 61 10.42 -0.39 5.67
N PHE A 62 10.47 0.77 6.33
CA PHE A 62 10.97 1.98 5.70
C PHE A 62 11.76 2.83 6.69
N ARG A 63 12.64 3.68 6.15
CA ARG A 63 13.39 4.65 6.96
C ARG A 63 12.50 5.83 7.30
N PHE A 64 12.46 6.20 8.58
CA PHE A 64 11.76 7.39 9.02
C PHE A 64 12.56 8.64 8.62
N THR A 65 11.97 9.50 7.80
CA THR A 65 12.57 10.74 7.27
C THR A 65 11.47 11.72 6.87
N PHE A 66 11.79 13.01 6.75
CA PHE A 66 10.87 14.02 6.23
C PHE A 66 10.79 14.00 4.69
N ASN A 67 11.75 13.41 3.98
CA ASN A 67 11.66 13.24 2.54
C ASN A 67 10.86 11.97 2.19
N HIS A 68 9.54 12.08 2.17
CA HIS A 68 8.63 10.96 1.91
C HIS A 68 8.64 10.53 0.43
N TRP A 69 9.05 11.41 -0.49
CA TRP A 69 9.33 11.02 -1.88
C TRP A 69 10.42 9.96 -1.94
N SER A 70 11.56 10.18 -1.26
CA SER A 70 12.67 9.21 -1.25
C SER A 70 12.24 7.84 -0.72
N VAL A 71 11.35 7.81 0.27
CA VAL A 71 10.79 6.57 0.83
C VAL A 71 9.90 5.88 -0.21
N ALA A 72 8.96 6.60 -0.83
CA ALA A 72 8.09 6.03 -1.86
C ALA A 72 8.91 5.45 -3.02
N ILE A 73 9.93 6.18 -3.49
CA ILE A 73 10.85 5.74 -4.55
C ILE A 73 11.58 4.45 -4.15
N SER A 74 12.11 4.40 -2.92
CA SER A 74 12.78 3.20 -2.40
C SER A 74 11.83 2.00 -2.35
N LEU A 75 10.58 2.20 -1.94
CA LEU A 75 9.57 1.15 -1.87
C LEU A 75 9.22 0.61 -3.27
N VAL A 76 9.13 1.48 -4.29
CA VAL A 76 8.92 1.04 -5.67
C VAL A 76 10.07 0.15 -6.16
N LYS A 77 11.32 0.61 -5.98
CA LYS A 77 12.50 -0.15 -6.44
C LYS A 77 12.57 -1.51 -5.77
N GLU A 78 12.32 -1.54 -4.46
CA GLU A 78 12.29 -2.76 -3.67
C GLU A 78 11.19 -3.72 -4.15
N GLN A 79 10.03 -3.22 -4.58
CA GLN A 79 8.95 -4.07 -5.11
C GLN A 79 9.40 -4.93 -6.30
N TYR A 80 10.14 -4.37 -7.26
CA TYR A 80 10.64 -5.13 -8.41
C TYR A 80 11.60 -6.24 -8.01
N VAL A 81 12.49 -5.95 -7.05
CA VAL A 81 13.42 -6.94 -6.51
C VAL A 81 12.64 -8.06 -5.80
N ILE A 82 11.70 -7.73 -4.92
CA ILE A 82 10.93 -8.73 -4.19
C ILE A 82 10.13 -9.62 -5.15
N ARG A 83 9.50 -9.06 -6.18
CA ARG A 83 8.66 -9.83 -7.11
C ARG A 83 9.42 -10.98 -7.77
N ARG A 84 10.66 -10.78 -8.21
CA ARG A 84 11.48 -11.87 -8.75
C ARG A 84 11.95 -12.84 -7.66
N GLU A 85 12.36 -12.33 -6.50
CA GLU A 85 12.89 -13.19 -5.44
C GLU A 85 11.82 -14.10 -4.82
N ILE A 86 10.58 -13.65 -4.66
CA ILE A 86 9.50 -14.51 -4.11
C ILE A 86 9.14 -15.65 -5.05
N VAL A 87 9.18 -15.42 -6.37
CA VAL A 87 8.96 -16.48 -7.38
C VAL A 87 10.06 -17.52 -7.25
N LYS A 88 11.32 -17.07 -7.13
CA LYS A 88 12.49 -17.92 -6.96
C LYS A 88 12.41 -18.76 -5.69
N GLU A 89 12.15 -18.12 -4.56
CA GLU A 89 12.02 -18.78 -3.26
C GLU A 89 10.86 -19.78 -3.24
N ALA A 90 9.71 -19.44 -3.83
CA ALA A 90 8.58 -20.34 -3.92
C ALA A 90 8.90 -21.59 -4.74
N LYS A 91 9.52 -21.44 -5.92
CA LYS A 91 9.94 -22.57 -6.74
C LYS A 91 10.98 -23.45 -6.04
N ASN A 92 11.98 -22.86 -5.38
CA ASN A 92 12.97 -23.60 -4.58
C ASN A 92 12.32 -24.45 -3.47
N LEU A 93 11.25 -23.94 -2.87
CA LEU A 93 10.50 -24.64 -1.81
C LEU A 93 9.44 -25.59 -2.37
N SER A 94 9.32 -25.74 -3.70
CA SER A 94 8.24 -26.48 -4.37
C SER A 94 6.84 -26.00 -3.98
N TYR A 95 6.71 -24.69 -3.72
CA TYR A 95 5.43 -24.02 -3.47
C TYR A 95 4.79 -23.59 -4.79
N ASP A 96 3.48 -23.40 -4.78
CA ASP A 96 2.79 -22.77 -5.90
C ASP A 96 3.25 -21.32 -6.05
N HIS A 97 3.81 -21.02 -7.23
CA HIS A 97 4.36 -19.71 -7.57
C HIS A 97 3.54 -18.99 -8.66
N SER A 98 2.51 -19.63 -9.21
CA SER A 98 1.71 -19.09 -10.32
C SER A 98 1.04 -17.77 -9.95
N VAL A 99 0.62 -17.63 -8.68
CA VAL A 99 -0.01 -16.41 -8.15
C VAL A 99 0.92 -15.20 -8.21
N TYR A 100 2.23 -15.40 -8.06
CA TYR A 100 3.22 -14.30 -8.05
C TYR A 100 3.49 -13.76 -9.46
N LEU A 101 3.10 -14.48 -10.51
CA LEU A 101 3.37 -14.11 -11.89
C LEU A 101 2.41 -13.03 -12.41
N LYS A 102 1.29 -12.77 -11.71
CA LYS A 102 0.30 -11.78 -12.14
C LYS A 102 0.22 -10.64 -11.14
N ASP A 103 0.48 -9.42 -11.61
CA ASP A 103 0.39 -8.20 -10.79
C ASP A 103 -1.00 -7.98 -10.16
N THR A 104 -2.07 -8.38 -10.83
CA THR A 104 -3.44 -8.28 -10.30
C THR A 104 -3.67 -9.09 -9.02
N ASN A 105 -2.80 -10.07 -8.68
CA ASN A 105 -2.89 -10.86 -7.45
C ASN A 105 -2.25 -10.19 -6.23
N PHE A 106 -1.70 -8.98 -6.40
CA PHE A 106 -1.08 -8.21 -5.34
C PHE A 106 -2.05 -7.18 -4.77
N PHE A 107 -2.06 -7.09 -3.45
CA PHE A 107 -2.87 -6.18 -2.65
C PHE A 107 -1.95 -5.29 -1.82
N TRP A 108 -2.33 -4.04 -1.65
CA TRP A 108 -1.63 -3.10 -0.78
C TRP A 108 -2.44 -2.81 0.47
N ILE A 109 -1.79 -2.86 1.63
CA ILE A 109 -2.40 -2.45 2.89
C ILE A 109 -1.47 -1.45 3.58
N GLY A 110 -2.03 -0.28 3.88
CA GLY A 110 -1.35 0.78 4.61
C GLY A 110 -1.98 0.97 5.97
N HIS A 111 -1.18 1.22 7.00
CA HIS A 111 -1.66 1.74 8.27
C HIS A 111 -1.09 3.13 8.53
N SER A 112 -1.92 4.09 8.96
CA SER A 112 -1.46 5.43 9.38
C SER A 112 -0.61 6.10 8.29
N LEU A 113 0.66 6.40 8.56
CA LEU A 113 1.61 6.96 7.59
C LEU A 113 1.83 6.04 6.37
N GLY A 114 1.72 4.72 6.53
CA GLY A 114 1.79 3.76 5.42
C GLY A 114 0.76 4.03 4.31
N CYS A 115 -0.41 4.57 4.68
CA CYS A 115 -1.42 4.99 3.70
C CYS A 115 -0.95 6.15 2.81
N LYS A 116 -0.13 7.07 3.37
CA LYS A 116 0.49 8.15 2.59
C LYS A 116 1.46 7.57 1.56
N TYR A 117 2.26 6.58 1.93
CA TYR A 117 3.18 5.94 0.99
C TYR A 117 2.43 5.21 -0.11
N ILE A 118 1.36 4.47 0.20
CA ILE A 118 0.51 3.87 -0.86
C ILE A 118 -0.03 4.94 -1.81
N ALA A 119 -0.50 6.08 -1.30
CA ALA A 119 -0.96 7.16 -2.15
C ALA A 119 0.13 7.72 -3.07
N LEU A 120 1.37 7.86 -2.57
CA LEU A 120 2.53 8.27 -3.38
C LEU A 120 2.94 7.18 -4.39
N LEU A 121 2.88 5.91 -4.01
CA LEU A 121 3.13 4.79 -4.92
C LEU A 121 2.10 4.74 -6.04
N GLU A 122 0.82 4.98 -5.74
CA GLU A 122 -0.22 5.08 -6.76
C GLU A 122 0.12 6.23 -7.70
N LEU A 123 0.42 7.43 -7.18
CA LEU A 123 0.81 8.57 -8.01
C LEU A 123 1.99 8.25 -8.94
N LEU A 124 3.04 7.62 -8.44
CA LEU A 124 4.19 7.20 -9.26
C LEU A 124 3.78 6.16 -10.33
N SER A 125 2.67 5.44 -10.17
CA SER A 125 2.21 4.45 -11.15
C SER A 125 1.48 5.05 -12.35
N SER A 126 1.18 6.35 -12.35
CA SER A 126 0.55 7.07 -13.47
C SER A 126 1.51 7.32 -14.63
N GLU A 127 0.96 7.70 -15.79
CA GLU A 127 1.76 8.24 -16.89
C GLU A 127 2.58 9.43 -16.40
N TRP A 128 3.85 9.46 -16.76
CA TRP A 128 4.83 10.31 -16.10
C TRP A 128 4.58 11.80 -16.32
N GLU A 129 4.04 12.16 -17.48
CA GLU A 129 3.60 13.51 -17.81
C GLU A 129 2.48 13.98 -16.85
N GLN A 130 1.58 13.08 -16.45
CA GLN A 130 0.53 13.39 -15.48
C GLN A 130 1.11 13.58 -14.08
N VAL A 131 2.11 12.77 -13.71
CA VAL A 131 2.83 12.93 -12.43
C VAL A 131 3.55 14.28 -12.39
N LEU A 132 4.29 14.61 -13.44
CA LEU A 132 4.99 15.89 -13.58
C LEU A 132 4.01 17.06 -13.52
N GLN A 133 2.89 16.99 -14.22
CA GLN A 133 1.87 18.03 -14.20
C GLN A 133 1.23 18.18 -12.82
N GLY A 134 0.89 17.08 -12.16
CA GLY A 134 0.38 17.08 -10.79
C GLY A 134 1.37 17.71 -9.81
N VAL A 135 2.66 17.35 -9.89
CA VAL A 135 3.72 17.94 -9.07
C VAL A 135 3.86 19.44 -9.35
N LYS A 136 3.82 19.88 -10.61
CA LYS A 136 3.86 21.30 -10.97
C LYS A 136 2.67 22.09 -10.41
N ILE A 137 1.46 21.56 -10.53
CA ILE A 137 0.22 22.20 -10.03
C ILE A 137 0.22 22.25 -8.51
N CYS A 138 0.59 21.15 -7.86
CA CYS A 138 0.49 21.01 -6.41
C CYS A 138 1.71 21.57 -5.65
N GLY A 139 2.83 21.79 -6.33
CA GLY A 139 4.13 22.16 -5.76
C GLY A 139 4.46 23.65 -5.73
N ALA A 140 3.48 24.52 -5.47
CA ALA A 140 3.62 25.98 -5.53
C ALA A 140 4.46 26.64 -4.41
N GLU A 141 5.64 26.09 -4.08
CA GLU A 141 6.70 26.81 -3.37
C GLU A 141 8.01 26.70 -4.17
N LYS A 142 8.40 27.83 -4.77
CA LYS A 142 9.64 27.98 -5.55
C LYS A 142 10.82 27.62 -4.64
N ASN A 143 11.48 26.49 -4.95
CA ASN A 143 12.79 26.00 -4.48
C ASN A 143 12.78 24.56 -3.92
N SER A 144 11.63 23.92 -3.67
CA SER A 144 11.62 22.56 -3.08
C SER A 144 11.59 21.39 -4.09
N TYR A 145 11.43 21.65 -5.40
CA TYR A 145 11.13 20.61 -6.39
C TYR A 145 12.08 20.52 -7.59
N GLY A 146 13.07 21.41 -7.72
CA GLY A 146 14.02 21.39 -8.85
C GLY A 146 14.68 20.02 -9.03
N ASN A 147 15.16 19.45 -7.92
CA ASN A 147 15.76 18.11 -7.92
C ASN A 147 14.72 16.99 -8.11
N ILE A 148 13.45 17.19 -7.74
CA ILE A 148 12.42 16.13 -7.85
C ILE A 148 12.00 15.94 -9.31
N LEU A 149 11.83 17.02 -10.09
CA LEU A 149 11.38 16.92 -11.50
C LEU A 149 12.42 16.23 -12.39
N GLU A 150 13.70 16.59 -12.25
CA GLU A 150 14.80 15.93 -12.98
C GLU A 150 15.03 14.48 -12.50
N ASN A 151 14.91 14.23 -11.19
CA ASN A 151 14.95 12.86 -10.66
C ASN A 151 13.75 12.03 -11.10
N ILE A 152 12.60 12.66 -11.37
CA ILE A 152 11.39 11.98 -11.81
C ILE A 152 11.66 11.37 -13.20
N GLU A 153 12.08 12.12 -14.23
CA GLU A 153 12.35 11.53 -15.55
C GLU A 153 13.39 10.39 -15.51
N ASN A 154 14.49 10.58 -14.78
CA ASN A 154 15.49 9.53 -14.59
C ASN A 154 14.92 8.30 -13.87
N LEU A 155 14.04 8.52 -12.90
CA LEU A 155 13.36 7.46 -12.17
C LEU A 155 12.42 6.66 -13.08
N SER A 156 11.69 7.30 -14.00
CA SER A 156 10.86 6.57 -14.99
C SER A 156 11.70 5.57 -15.78
N LEU A 157 12.83 6.03 -16.35
CA LEU A 157 13.73 5.17 -17.11
C LEU A 157 14.32 4.03 -16.24
N GLU A 158 14.77 4.35 -15.03
CA GLU A 158 15.30 3.35 -14.10
C GLU A 158 14.28 2.26 -13.77
N LEU A 159 13.02 2.67 -13.56
CA LEU A 159 11.95 1.78 -13.18
C LEU A 159 11.47 0.90 -14.34
N ASP A 160 11.49 1.41 -15.57
CA ASP A 160 11.30 0.60 -16.79
C ASP A 160 12.40 -0.45 -16.97
N LEU A 161 13.64 -0.09 -16.67
CA LEU A 161 14.77 -1.03 -16.70
C LEU A 161 14.61 -2.13 -15.64
N GLU A 162 14.23 -1.79 -14.40
CA GLU A 162 13.97 -2.78 -13.35
C GLU A 162 12.77 -3.67 -13.67
N LYS A 163 11.73 -3.14 -14.33
CA LYS A 163 10.61 -3.95 -14.84
C LYS A 163 11.12 -5.01 -15.84
N ARG A 164 11.81 -4.58 -16.91
CA ARG A 164 12.33 -5.50 -17.95
C ARG A 164 13.29 -6.54 -17.37
N LYS A 165 14.18 -6.11 -16.48
CA LYS A 165 15.12 -6.98 -15.77
C LYS A 165 14.38 -8.02 -14.93
N THR A 166 13.31 -7.62 -14.23
CA THR A 166 12.47 -8.53 -13.46
C THR A 166 11.79 -9.56 -14.35
N GLU A 167 11.24 -9.16 -15.50
CA GLU A 167 10.63 -10.07 -16.47
C GLU A 167 11.63 -11.11 -16.99
N ILE A 168 12.78 -10.65 -17.52
CA ILE A 168 13.82 -11.51 -18.11
C ILE A 168 14.39 -12.49 -17.07
N LEU A 169 14.72 -12.00 -15.87
CA LEU A 169 15.32 -12.84 -14.83
C LEU A 169 14.32 -13.87 -14.28
N THR A 170 13.04 -13.47 -14.13
CA THR A 170 11.99 -14.39 -13.71
C THR A 170 11.78 -15.47 -14.77
N GLU A 171 11.58 -15.08 -16.03
CA GLU A 171 11.38 -16.01 -17.14
C GLU A 171 12.54 -16.99 -17.29
N LYS A 172 13.79 -16.53 -17.20
CA LYS A 172 14.97 -17.40 -17.20
C LYS A 172 14.93 -18.45 -16.08
N TYR A 173 14.38 -18.09 -14.92
CA TYR A 173 14.38 -18.95 -13.75
C TYR A 173 13.23 -19.96 -13.73
N ILE A 174 12.05 -19.57 -14.21
CA ILE A 174 10.85 -20.43 -14.19
C ILE A 174 10.44 -21.00 -15.55
N SER A 175 11.04 -20.54 -16.64
CA SER A 175 10.66 -20.89 -18.02
C SER A 175 9.23 -20.50 -18.39
N GLU A 176 8.67 -19.51 -17.68
CA GLU A 176 7.35 -18.91 -17.90
C GLU A 176 7.48 -17.39 -17.82
N LYS A 177 6.83 -16.69 -18.75
CA LYS A 177 6.87 -15.23 -18.79
C LYS A 177 5.89 -14.65 -17.75
N PRO A 178 6.34 -13.81 -16.79
CA PRO A 178 5.44 -13.17 -15.85
C PRO A 178 4.54 -12.15 -16.55
N GLU A 179 3.28 -12.07 -16.11
CA GLU A 179 2.28 -11.12 -16.58
C GLU A 179 2.39 -9.83 -15.74
N ILE A 180 3.45 -9.04 -15.98
CA ILE A 180 3.63 -7.72 -15.36
C ILE A 180 2.96 -6.65 -16.23
N ILE A 181 1.64 -6.57 -16.11
CA ILE A 181 0.79 -5.75 -16.96
C ILE A 181 0.99 -4.26 -16.67
N ASN A 182 0.95 -3.88 -15.40
CA ASN A 182 0.88 -2.48 -14.99
C ASN A 182 2.20 -1.98 -14.38
N LEU A 183 2.39 -0.65 -14.46
CA LEU A 183 3.49 0.04 -13.77
C LEU A 183 3.18 0.10 -12.26
N PHE A 184 4.14 -0.34 -11.45
CA PHE A 184 4.12 -0.45 -9.97
C PHE A 184 2.85 -1.05 -9.38
N ILE A 185 1.88 -0.20 -9.03
CA ILE A 185 0.67 -0.54 -8.28
C ILE A 185 -0.60 -0.11 -9.01
N LYS A 186 -0.48 0.43 -10.24
CA LYS A 186 -1.64 0.77 -11.08
C LYS A 186 -2.50 -0.47 -11.28
N GLY A 187 -3.79 -0.33 -10.98
CA GLY A 187 -4.75 -1.44 -11.09
C GLY A 187 -4.64 -2.50 -9.99
N GLN A 188 -3.80 -2.32 -8.96
CA GLN A 188 -3.76 -3.21 -7.79
C GLN A 188 -4.70 -2.70 -6.69
N PRO A 189 -5.47 -3.59 -6.03
CA PRO A 189 -6.28 -3.23 -4.87
C PRO A 189 -5.49 -2.61 -3.73
N SER A 190 -6.02 -1.55 -3.12
CA SER A 190 -5.45 -0.93 -1.93
C SER A 190 -6.46 -0.78 -0.79
N LEU A 191 -6.04 -1.11 0.43
CA LEU A 191 -6.82 -0.94 1.66
C LEU A 191 -6.07 0.00 2.60
N LEU A 192 -6.69 1.15 2.90
CA LEU A 192 -6.15 2.14 3.83
C LEU A 192 -6.73 1.90 5.22
N ILE A 193 -5.90 1.69 6.24
CA ILE A 193 -6.34 1.49 7.62
C ILE A 193 -5.92 2.70 8.45
N ALA A 194 -6.90 3.44 8.97
CA ALA A 194 -6.70 4.68 9.73
C ALA A 194 -5.69 5.64 9.04
N PRO A 195 -5.95 6.06 7.77
CA PRO A 195 -5.02 6.87 7.02
C PRO A 195 -4.67 8.17 7.76
N ASN A 196 -3.38 8.42 7.97
CA ASN A 196 -2.87 9.65 8.55
C ASN A 196 -1.81 10.23 7.61
N ILE A 197 -2.15 11.30 6.89
CA ILE A 197 -1.20 12.02 6.04
C ILE A 197 -0.45 12.98 6.95
N SER A 198 0.57 12.46 7.61
CA SER A 198 1.35 13.18 8.62
C SER A 198 2.18 14.32 8.01
N ASN A 199 2.31 15.40 8.80
CA ASN A 199 3.17 16.57 8.58
C ASN A 199 4.35 16.55 9.57
N THR A 200 5.24 17.53 9.46
CA THR A 200 6.36 17.77 10.38
C THR A 200 5.91 17.86 11.84
N GLU A 201 4.76 18.48 12.09
CA GLU A 201 4.12 18.57 13.41
C GLU A 201 3.81 17.19 14.04
N SER A 202 3.64 16.14 13.24
CA SER A 202 3.41 14.78 13.75
C SER A 202 4.69 14.10 14.26
N ALA A 203 5.86 14.64 13.93
CA ALA A 203 7.17 14.11 14.29
C ALA A 203 7.92 14.98 15.30
N ILE A 204 7.52 16.24 15.46
CA ILE A 204 8.19 17.22 16.32
C ILE A 204 7.23 17.66 17.43
N PRO A 205 7.56 17.43 18.71
CA PRO A 205 6.67 17.74 19.84
C PRO A 205 6.35 19.23 20.01
N VAL A 206 7.20 20.12 19.49
CA VAL A 206 7.11 21.57 19.66
C VAL A 206 6.52 22.20 18.40
N HIS A 207 5.24 22.61 18.47
CA HIS A 207 4.48 23.16 17.35
C HIS A 207 5.16 24.35 16.65
N ILE A 208 5.74 25.27 17.43
CA ILE A 208 6.42 26.46 16.91
C ILE A 208 7.66 26.05 16.11
N LEU A 209 8.40 25.04 16.59
CA LEU A 209 9.58 24.53 15.92
C LEU A 209 9.21 23.77 14.63
N ALA A 210 8.13 22.98 14.67
CA ALA A 210 7.61 22.30 13.49
C ALA A 210 7.23 23.31 12.39
N LYS A 211 6.48 24.37 12.75
CA LYS A 211 6.13 25.45 11.81
C LYS A 211 7.34 26.21 11.28
N LEU A 212 8.34 26.44 12.12
CA LEU A 212 9.58 27.09 11.71
C LEU A 212 10.34 26.21 10.70
N ILE A 213 10.48 24.91 10.97
CA ILE A 213 11.09 23.93 10.05
C ILE A 213 10.33 23.87 8.71
N ASP A 214 9.01 23.86 8.77
CA ASP A 214 8.15 23.92 7.57
C ASP A 214 8.39 25.23 6.79
N SER A 215 8.48 26.37 7.47
CA SER A 215 8.70 27.68 6.83
C SER A 215 10.08 27.81 6.15
N PHE A 216 11.07 27.04 6.60
CA PHE A 216 12.38 26.94 5.95
C PHE A 216 12.43 25.88 4.84
N GLY A 217 11.31 25.21 4.52
CA GLY A 217 11.26 24.15 3.51
C GLY A 217 11.99 22.85 3.92
N LEU A 218 12.33 22.71 5.20
CA LEU A 218 13.00 21.52 5.76
C LEU A 218 12.01 20.51 6.36
N GLY A 219 10.71 20.77 6.18
CA GLY A 219 9.63 19.93 6.64
C GLY A 219 9.38 18.68 5.79
N VAL A 220 8.29 17.98 6.12
CA VAL A 220 7.84 16.79 5.41
C VAL A 220 7.50 17.13 3.96
N THR A 221 8.11 16.41 3.02
CA THR A 221 7.92 16.56 1.57
C THR A 221 7.44 15.24 0.93
N PRO A 222 6.28 15.22 0.24
CA PRO A 222 5.32 16.30 0.14
C PRO A 222 4.56 16.50 1.47
N ASN A 223 4.18 17.74 1.79
CA ASN A 223 3.35 18.05 2.96
C ASN A 223 1.89 17.62 2.73
N LEU A 224 1.03 17.77 3.74
CA LEU A 224 -0.39 17.39 3.69
C LEU A 224 -1.11 18.04 2.50
N LYS A 225 -1.01 19.36 2.35
CA LYS A 225 -1.70 20.10 1.27
C LYS A 225 -1.26 19.59 -0.10
N GLN A 226 0.04 19.41 -0.30
CA GLN A 226 0.61 18.88 -1.53
C GLN A 226 0.14 17.44 -1.78
N THR A 227 0.18 16.58 -0.76
CA THR A 227 -0.25 15.18 -0.87
C THR A 227 -1.74 15.07 -1.26
N LEU A 228 -2.62 15.82 -0.59
CA LEU A 228 -4.04 15.83 -0.90
C LEU A 228 -4.34 16.40 -2.29
N CYS A 229 -3.60 17.43 -2.70
CA CYS A 229 -3.69 17.98 -4.06
C CYS A 229 -3.28 16.92 -5.10
N LEU A 230 -2.16 16.22 -4.88
CA LEU A 230 -1.67 15.19 -5.78
C LEU A 230 -2.70 14.06 -5.94
N ILE A 231 -3.26 13.56 -4.83
CA ILE A 231 -4.32 12.54 -4.85
C ILE A 231 -5.53 13.01 -5.68
N LYS A 232 -5.94 14.28 -5.52
CA LYS A 232 -7.06 14.86 -6.30
C LYS A 232 -6.75 14.98 -7.79
N SER A 233 -5.51 15.30 -8.14
CA SER A 233 -5.07 15.43 -9.54
C SER A 233 -4.90 14.09 -10.26
N SER A 234 -4.94 12.97 -9.53
CA SER A 234 -4.77 11.64 -10.10
C SER A 234 -6.09 10.97 -10.51
N ASN A 235 -6.03 10.21 -11.61
CA ASN A 235 -7.11 9.33 -12.06
C ASN A 235 -7.09 7.92 -11.40
N LEU A 236 -6.23 7.74 -10.39
CA LEU A 236 -6.03 6.49 -9.67
C LEU A 236 -6.96 6.38 -8.44
N PHE A 237 -6.78 5.35 -7.61
CA PHE A 237 -7.63 4.94 -6.48
C PHE A 237 -8.97 4.26 -6.83
N ASN A 238 -9.11 3.72 -8.06
CA ASN A 238 -10.35 3.06 -8.49
C ASN A 238 -10.60 1.70 -7.79
N LEU A 239 -9.59 1.12 -7.15
CA LEU A 239 -9.65 -0.13 -6.38
C LEU A 239 -9.23 0.09 -4.92
N THR A 240 -9.55 1.26 -4.38
CA THR A 240 -9.19 1.64 -3.02
C THR A 240 -10.41 1.65 -2.11
N THR A 241 -10.25 1.12 -0.89
CA THR A 241 -11.21 1.34 0.20
C THR A 241 -10.48 1.68 1.50
N LEU A 242 -11.24 2.02 2.56
CA LEU A 242 -10.65 2.28 3.87
C LEU A 242 -11.38 1.60 5.04
N ILE A 243 -10.61 1.35 6.09
CA ILE A 243 -11.09 1.09 7.45
C ILE A 243 -10.72 2.29 8.32
N TYR A 244 -11.67 2.78 9.12
CA TYR A 244 -11.43 3.83 10.12
C TYR A 244 -12.07 3.46 11.46
N PHE A 245 -11.60 4.05 12.55
CA PHE A 245 -12.04 3.68 13.90
C PHE A 245 -12.80 4.80 14.61
N LYS A 246 -13.84 4.43 15.36
CA LYS A 246 -14.73 5.38 16.06
C LYS A 246 -14.02 6.27 17.07
N GLN A 247 -13.00 5.76 17.75
CA GLN A 247 -12.27 6.49 18.80
C GLN A 247 -10.91 6.99 18.31
N ASP A 248 -10.65 6.98 17.00
CA ASP A 248 -9.42 7.52 16.42
C ASP A 248 -9.50 9.05 16.30
N LYS A 249 -8.72 9.73 17.14
CA LYS A 249 -8.56 11.19 17.13
C LYS A 249 -7.32 11.67 16.39
N ILE A 250 -6.47 10.75 15.96
CA ILE A 250 -5.22 11.06 15.24
C ILE A 250 -5.51 11.22 13.75
N ALA A 251 -6.24 10.25 13.18
CA ALA A 251 -6.53 10.22 11.75
C ALA A 251 -7.89 10.80 11.37
N GLU A 252 -8.64 11.37 12.31
CA GLU A 252 -10.06 11.73 12.15
C GLU A 252 -10.30 12.58 10.88
N GLU A 253 -9.58 13.69 10.73
CA GLU A 253 -9.75 14.62 9.61
C GLU A 253 -9.29 14.01 8.27
N THR A 254 -8.19 13.25 8.28
CA THR A 254 -7.71 12.57 7.06
C THR A 254 -8.70 11.49 6.62
N CYS A 255 -9.30 10.75 7.57
CA CYS A 255 -10.33 9.76 7.26
C CYS A 255 -11.58 10.41 6.67
N LYS A 256 -12.07 11.51 7.27
CA LYS A 256 -13.21 12.27 6.72
C LYS A 256 -12.96 12.68 5.28
N TRP A 257 -11.78 13.26 5.02
CA TRP A 257 -11.39 13.67 3.67
C TRP A 257 -11.39 12.50 2.67
N PHE A 258 -10.82 11.34 3.01
CA PHE A 258 -10.81 10.18 2.13
C PHE A 258 -12.22 9.62 1.88
N ILE A 259 -13.08 9.60 2.90
CA ILE A 259 -14.48 9.17 2.76
C ILE A 259 -15.20 10.06 1.75
N GLU A 260 -15.08 11.38 1.88
CA GLU A 260 -15.69 12.35 0.97
C GLU A 260 -15.11 12.27 -0.45
N TYR A 261 -13.79 12.12 -0.57
CA TYR A 261 -13.11 11.97 -1.84
C TYR A 261 -13.58 10.71 -2.59
N LEU A 262 -13.58 9.54 -1.93
CA LEU A 262 -14.01 8.28 -2.52
C LEU A 262 -15.51 8.31 -2.86
N ALA A 263 -16.34 8.92 -2.03
CA ALA A 263 -17.77 9.10 -2.32
C ALA A 263 -17.99 9.99 -3.56
N THR A 264 -17.20 11.05 -3.73
CA THR A 264 -17.28 11.94 -4.89
C THR A 264 -16.82 11.24 -6.16
N LYS A 265 -15.69 10.53 -6.11
CA LYS A 265 -15.19 9.69 -7.22
C LYS A 265 -16.21 8.63 -7.64
N SER A 266 -16.87 7.99 -6.68
CA SER A 266 -17.94 7.01 -6.95
C SER A 266 -19.12 7.61 -7.70
N LYS A 267 -19.45 8.89 -7.48
CA LYS A 267 -20.56 9.59 -8.15
C LYS A 267 -20.19 10.06 -9.56
N GLN A 268 -18.95 10.49 -9.76
CA GLN A 268 -18.45 11.01 -11.03
C GLN A 268 -18.12 9.91 -12.04
N SER A 269 -17.76 8.71 -11.58
CA SER A 269 -17.55 7.58 -12.46
C SER A 269 -18.90 7.13 -13.05
N ASN A 270 -19.02 7.11 -14.38
CA ASN A 270 -20.13 6.46 -15.10
C ASN A 270 -20.29 4.97 -14.71
N ASN A 271 -19.28 4.40 -14.03
CA ASN A 271 -19.34 3.12 -13.36
C ASN A 271 -19.55 3.30 -11.84
N LYS A 272 -20.76 3.69 -11.43
CA LYS A 272 -21.17 3.91 -10.03
C LYS A 272 -20.92 2.75 -9.04
N SER A 273 -20.49 1.56 -9.47
CA SER A 273 -20.49 0.33 -8.64
C SER A 273 -19.12 -0.17 -8.13
N PHE A 274 -17.98 0.36 -8.60
CA PHE A 274 -16.70 -0.35 -8.38
C PHE A 274 -15.93 0.03 -7.10
N LEU A 275 -16.32 1.06 -6.37
CA LEU A 275 -15.66 1.37 -5.08
C LEU A 275 -16.32 0.57 -3.94
N THR A 276 -15.51 -0.16 -3.16
CA THR A 276 -15.98 -0.83 -1.94
C THR A 276 -16.16 0.22 -0.85
N PRO A 277 -17.33 0.30 -0.19
CA PRO A 277 -17.61 1.38 0.75
C PRO A 277 -16.69 1.30 1.98
N PRO A 278 -16.24 2.46 2.52
CA PRO A 278 -15.47 2.52 3.75
C PRO A 278 -16.14 1.75 4.91
N LYS A 279 -15.34 1.14 5.78
CA LYS A 279 -15.83 0.43 6.98
C LYS A 279 -15.39 1.11 8.26
N GLN A 280 -16.36 1.48 9.10
CA GLN A 280 -16.09 1.95 10.45
C GLN A 280 -16.04 0.79 11.43
N LEU A 281 -15.01 0.75 12.27
CA LEU A 281 -14.88 -0.21 13.36
C LEU A 281 -14.80 0.50 14.73
N ASN A 282 -15.08 -0.24 15.81
CA ASN A 282 -14.70 0.20 17.14
C ASN A 282 -13.18 0.05 17.29
N GLY A 283 -12.53 0.94 18.03
CA GLY A 283 -11.07 0.93 18.21
C GLY A 283 -10.48 2.34 18.18
N LYS A 284 -9.15 2.42 18.40
CA LYS A 284 -8.36 3.65 18.25
C LYS A 284 -7.36 3.50 17.10
N HIS A 285 -6.57 4.55 16.87
CA HIS A 285 -5.58 4.60 15.78
C HIS A 285 -4.63 3.40 15.71
N LEU A 286 -4.23 2.86 16.86
CA LEU A 286 -3.26 1.77 16.98
C LEU A 286 -3.91 0.39 17.06
N GLU A 287 -5.20 0.27 16.76
CA GLU A 287 -5.92 -1.03 16.76
C GLU A 287 -5.22 -2.14 15.96
N PRO A 288 -4.55 -1.87 14.80
CA PRO A 288 -3.85 -2.91 14.06
C PRO A 288 -2.61 -3.49 14.77
N LEU A 289 -2.06 -2.79 15.77
CA LEU A 289 -0.85 -3.23 16.45
C LEU A 289 -1.15 -4.34 17.46
N GLY A 290 -0.20 -5.26 17.62
CA GLY A 290 -0.16 -6.19 18.74
C GLY A 290 0.38 -7.57 18.41
N VAL A 291 0.78 -8.25 19.48
CA VAL A 291 1.26 -9.65 19.46
C VAL A 291 0.29 -10.51 20.25
N LYS A 292 0.01 -11.71 19.74
CA LYS A 292 -0.82 -12.69 20.45
C LYS A 292 -0.06 -13.29 21.63
N ILE A 293 -0.67 -13.23 22.81
CA ILE A 293 -0.22 -13.93 24.02
C ILE A 293 -1.43 -14.66 24.60
N GLY A 294 -1.45 -15.99 24.48
CA GLY A 294 -2.61 -16.81 24.81
C GLY A 294 -3.86 -16.40 24.03
N ASN A 295 -4.92 -16.04 24.76
CA ASN A 295 -6.21 -15.59 24.20
C ASN A 295 -6.33 -14.06 24.09
N TYR A 296 -5.21 -13.35 24.27
CA TYR A 296 -5.15 -11.90 24.27
C TYR A 296 -4.18 -11.39 23.23
N ILE A 297 -4.36 -10.12 22.88
CA ILE A 297 -3.43 -9.35 22.08
C ILE A 297 -2.86 -8.28 22.98
N VAL A 298 -1.55 -8.29 23.11
CA VAL A 298 -0.81 -7.29 23.85
C VAL A 298 -0.35 -6.23 22.85
N SER A 299 -0.84 -5.02 23.04
CA SER A 299 -0.46 -3.84 22.28
C SER A 299 0.75 -3.17 22.95
N PHE A 300 1.56 -2.47 22.16
CA PHE A 300 2.75 -1.78 22.63
C PHE A 300 2.48 -0.33 23.06
N ASN A 301 1.21 0.03 23.26
CA ASN A 301 0.84 1.36 23.76
C ASN A 301 0.71 1.34 25.28
N SER A 302 1.64 1.96 25.99
CA SER A 302 1.60 2.11 27.45
C SER A 302 0.49 3.06 27.95
N PHE A 303 -0.13 3.84 27.06
CA PHE A 303 -1.14 4.87 27.37
C PHE A 303 -2.55 4.56 26.82
N ASP A 304 -2.77 3.34 26.29
CA ASP A 304 -4.08 2.84 25.85
C ASP A 304 -4.26 1.38 26.29
N LYS A 305 -5.39 0.74 25.95
CA LYS A 305 -5.69 -0.67 26.28
C LYS A 305 -4.55 -1.60 25.88
N PHE A 306 -3.65 -1.85 26.84
CA PHE A 306 -2.43 -2.63 26.68
C PHE A 306 -2.74 -4.10 26.33
N ILE A 307 -3.90 -4.62 26.76
CA ILE A 307 -4.31 -6.00 26.54
C ILE A 307 -5.78 -6.04 26.10
N ASN A 308 -6.06 -6.70 24.98
CA ASN A 308 -7.41 -6.91 24.47
C ASN A 308 -7.69 -8.40 24.18
N PRO A 309 -8.86 -8.95 24.55
CA PRO A 309 -9.23 -10.32 24.18
C PRO A 309 -9.36 -10.48 22.66
N ILE A 310 -8.83 -11.57 22.11
CA ILE A 310 -8.91 -11.87 20.66
C ILE A 310 -10.36 -11.90 20.16
N LYS A 311 -11.29 -12.41 20.97
CA LYS A 311 -12.73 -12.48 20.62
C LYS A 311 -13.37 -11.13 20.28
N ASN A 312 -12.77 -10.03 20.73
CA ASN A 312 -13.26 -8.69 20.45
C ASN A 312 -12.65 -8.08 19.19
N ARG A 313 -11.61 -8.70 18.61
CA ARG A 313 -11.00 -8.23 17.37
C ARG A 313 -11.86 -8.55 16.18
N ARG A 314 -12.17 -7.49 15.43
CA ARG A 314 -12.93 -7.54 14.18
C ARG A 314 -12.09 -7.11 12.98
N LEU A 315 -10.99 -6.41 13.21
CA LEU A 315 -10.17 -5.80 12.17
C LEU A 315 -9.73 -6.81 11.13
N GLU A 316 -9.12 -7.92 11.55
CA GLU A 316 -8.53 -8.92 10.66
C GLU A 316 -9.60 -9.58 9.78
N THR A 317 -10.73 -9.99 10.37
CA THR A 317 -11.85 -10.58 9.62
C THR A 317 -12.45 -9.60 8.62
N VAL A 318 -12.62 -8.33 9.02
CA VAL A 318 -13.15 -7.29 8.12
C VAL A 318 -12.16 -6.98 7.00
N THR A 319 -10.87 -6.93 7.29
CA THR A 319 -9.81 -6.77 6.28
C THR A 319 -9.86 -7.88 5.25
N ILE A 320 -9.90 -9.15 5.67
CA ILE A 320 -9.94 -10.30 4.74
C ILE A 320 -11.16 -10.20 3.83
N LYS A 321 -12.33 -9.92 4.40
CA LYS A 321 -13.57 -9.74 3.63
C LYS A 321 -13.46 -8.61 2.61
N LEU A 322 -12.89 -7.47 3.00
CA LEU A 322 -12.69 -6.33 2.09
C LEU A 322 -11.72 -6.66 0.95
N LEU A 323 -10.63 -7.39 1.22
CA LEU A 323 -9.70 -7.83 0.16
C LEU A 323 -10.41 -8.70 -0.87
N GLU A 324 -11.26 -9.62 -0.42
CA GLU A 324 -12.08 -10.48 -1.30
C GLU A 324 -13.10 -9.67 -2.11
N GLU A 325 -13.81 -8.73 -1.47
CA GLU A 325 -14.75 -7.83 -2.14
C GLU A 325 -14.06 -6.99 -3.23
N ILE A 326 -12.91 -6.37 -2.93
CA ILE A 326 -12.20 -5.55 -3.92
C ILE A 326 -11.63 -6.42 -5.06
N LYS A 327 -11.13 -7.63 -4.76
CA LYS A 327 -10.65 -8.56 -5.79
C LYS A 327 -11.76 -8.95 -6.77
N GLN A 328 -12.96 -9.18 -6.25
CA GLN A 328 -14.11 -9.49 -7.10
C GLN A 328 -14.43 -8.33 -8.04
N LYS A 329 -14.42 -7.09 -7.52
CA LYS A 329 -14.65 -5.89 -8.34
C LYS A 329 -13.56 -5.67 -9.39
N GLN A 330 -12.29 -5.92 -9.06
CA GLN A 330 -11.19 -5.87 -10.04
C GLN A 330 -11.46 -6.82 -11.22
N LYS A 331 -11.88 -8.06 -10.95
CA LYS A 331 -12.22 -9.03 -12.01
C LYS A 331 -13.38 -8.54 -12.90
N GLU A 332 -14.41 -7.95 -12.30
CA GLU A 332 -15.54 -7.40 -13.05
C GLU A 332 -15.12 -6.22 -13.94
N MET A 333 -14.24 -5.35 -13.45
CA MET A 333 -13.67 -4.25 -14.24
C MET A 333 -12.84 -4.77 -15.41
N ASP A 334 -11.98 -5.77 -15.18
CA ASP A 334 -11.13 -6.36 -16.22
C ASP A 334 -11.96 -7.04 -17.31
N LEU A 335 -13.03 -7.75 -16.94
CA LEU A 335 -13.96 -8.36 -17.89
C LEU A 335 -14.66 -7.29 -18.74
N LYS A 336 -15.17 -6.24 -18.10
CA LYS A 336 -15.84 -5.14 -18.81
C LYS A 336 -14.89 -4.44 -19.79
N LYS A 337 -13.63 -4.21 -19.38
CA LYS A 337 -12.61 -3.60 -20.24
C LYS A 337 -12.34 -4.46 -21.49
N LYS A 338 -12.14 -5.77 -21.31
CA LYS A 338 -11.95 -6.72 -22.42
C LYS A 338 -13.15 -6.75 -23.39
N SER A 339 -14.37 -6.69 -22.87
CA SER A 339 -15.57 -6.64 -23.72
C SER A 339 -15.64 -5.36 -24.56
N VAL A 340 -15.26 -4.20 -23.99
CA VAL A 340 -15.23 -2.93 -24.73
C VAL A 340 -14.13 -2.94 -25.80
N GLU A 341 -12.96 -3.46 -25.48
CA GLU A 341 -11.84 -3.60 -26.43
C GLU A 341 -12.24 -4.49 -27.61
N ALA A 342 -12.83 -5.66 -27.35
CA ALA A 342 -13.29 -6.57 -28.40
C ALA A 342 -14.36 -5.94 -29.32
N ILE A 343 -15.32 -5.18 -28.76
CA ILE A 343 -16.33 -4.46 -29.56
C ILE A 343 -15.66 -3.38 -30.42
N THR A 344 -14.65 -2.69 -29.89
CA THR A 344 -13.94 -1.64 -30.62
C THR A 344 -13.14 -2.22 -31.79
N GLU A 345 -12.49 -3.37 -31.59
CA GLU A 345 -11.79 -4.13 -32.65
C GLU A 345 -12.75 -4.68 -33.73
N LEU A 346 -14.01 -4.96 -33.40
CA LEU A 346 -15.03 -5.40 -34.35
C LEU A 346 -15.59 -4.26 -35.22
N ILE A 347 -15.44 -3.01 -34.76
CA ILE A 347 -15.99 -1.81 -35.43
C ILE A 347 -14.90 -1.11 -36.29
N MET A 348 -13.62 -1.36 -36.01
CA MET A 348 -12.49 -0.96 -36.87
C MET A 348 -12.23 -2.01 -37.94
#